data_AF-A0A2V8R3F8-F1
#
_entry.id   AF-A0A2V8R3F8-F1
#
_cell.length_a   1.000
_cell.length_b   1.000
_cell.length_c   1.000
_cell.angle_alpha   90.00
_cell.angle_beta   90.00
_cell.angle_gamma   90.00
#
_symmetry.space_group_name_H-M   'P 1'
#
loop_
_entity.id
_entity.type
_entity.pdbx_description
1 polymer ?
#
loop_
_entity_poly.entity_id
_entity_poly.type
_entity_poly.pdbx_seq_one_letter_code
_entity_poly.pdbx_strand_id
1 'polypeptide(L)'
;MPIPHGFRDLKVYQLASRSVAANIAEGYRKKRYPKMFVSKMADADGEATETQVWLDFARDCGYLSPQLQAKLTAGYEEVGRMLGGMINYPEKFSA
;
A
#
# COMPACT_ATOMS: atom_id res chain seq x y z
N MET A 1 -1.03 -29.46 16.12
CA MET A 1 0.27 -28.94 15.62
C MET A 1 0.47 -27.58 16.27
N PRO A 2 1.56 -27.34 17.02
CA PRO A 2 1.71 -26.09 17.76
C PRO A 2 2.06 -24.96 16.77
N ILE A 3 1.37 -23.83 16.91
CA ILE A 3 1.57 -22.63 16.09
C ILE A 3 2.97 -22.05 16.42
N PRO A 4 3.90 -21.91 15.47
CA PRO A 4 5.22 -21.35 15.75
C PRO A 4 5.10 -19.90 16.23
N HIS A 5 5.99 -19.48 17.12
CA HIS A 5 6.02 -18.19 17.81
C HIS A 5 6.33 -16.95 16.91
N GLY A 6 5.87 -16.94 15.65
CA GLY A 6 6.17 -15.93 14.63
C GLY A 6 5.12 -14.83 14.44
N PHE A 7 4.34 -14.46 15.46
CA PHE A 7 3.25 -13.49 15.33
C PHE A 7 3.69 -12.02 15.09
N ARG A 8 5.00 -11.75 14.99
CA ARG A 8 5.53 -10.39 14.75
C ARG A 8 5.49 -10.01 13.27
N ASP A 9 5.59 -10.97 12.35
CA ASP A 9 5.70 -10.69 10.91
C ASP A 9 4.33 -10.37 10.28
N LEU A 10 3.24 -10.89 10.86
CA LEU A 10 1.87 -10.56 10.41
C LEU A 10 1.46 -9.10 10.70
N LYS A 11 2.16 -8.41 11.61
CA LYS A 11 1.85 -7.03 11.97
C LYS A 11 2.16 -6.06 10.82
N VAL A 12 3.05 -6.42 9.90
CA VAL A 12 3.47 -5.55 8.80
C VAL A 12 2.33 -5.24 7.85
N TYR A 13 1.49 -6.22 7.48
CA TYR A 13 0.34 -5.99 6.59
C TYR A 13 -0.65 -4.94 7.15
N GLN A 14 -0.94 -4.99 8.45
CA GLN A 14 -1.83 -4.03 9.12
C GLN A 14 -1.21 -2.63 9.24
N LEU A 15 0.12 -2.54 9.34
CA LEU A 15 0.84 -1.27 9.42
C LEU A 15 1.01 -0.64 8.04
N ALA A 16 1.32 -1.43 7.02
CA ALA A 16 1.53 -0.96 5.66
C ALA A 16 0.23 -0.42 5.04
N SER A 17 -0.92 -1.08 5.28
CA SER A 17 -2.24 -0.54 4.90
C SER A 17 -2.52 0.83 5.54
N ARG A 18 -2.10 1.04 6.80
CA ARG A 18 -2.23 2.34 7.48
C ARG A 18 -1.26 3.38 6.92
N SER A 19 -0.04 2.98 6.56
CA SER A 19 0.97 3.87 5.96
C SER A 19 0.50 4.40 4.60
N VAL A 20 0.00 3.53 3.73
CA VAL A 20 -0.57 3.91 2.42
C VAL A 20 -1.69 4.94 2.60
N ALA A 21 -2.67 4.65 3.46
CA ALA A 21 -3.79 5.56 3.71
C ALA A 21 -3.33 6.89 4.33
N ALA A 22 -2.36 6.86 5.25
CA ALA A 22 -1.80 8.05 5.89
C ALA A 22 -1.06 8.94 4.89
N ASN A 23 -0.21 8.36 4.04
CA ASN A 23 0.53 9.09 3.00
C ASN A 23 -0.43 9.74 1.99
N ILE A 24 -1.48 9.03 1.57
CA ILE A 24 -2.52 9.59 0.70
C ILE A 24 -3.21 10.78 1.37
N ALA A 25 -3.66 10.62 2.62
CA ALA A 25 -4.36 11.68 3.35
C ALA A 25 -3.48 12.91 3.58
N GLU A 26 -2.21 12.70 3.94
CA GLU A 26 -1.24 13.78 4.12
C GLU A 26 -0.94 14.49 2.80
N GLY A 27 -0.71 13.73 1.72
CA GLY A 27 -0.51 14.27 0.38
C GLY A 27 -1.69 15.12 -0.06
N TYR A 28 -2.91 14.61 0.10
CA TYR A 28 -4.13 15.33 -0.27
C TYR A 28 -4.28 16.66 0.48
N ARG A 29 -3.86 16.75 1.75
CA ARG A 29 -3.82 18.04 2.48
C ARG A 29 -2.79 19.03 1.91
N LYS A 30 -1.77 18.54 1.22
CA LYS A 30 -0.72 19.33 0.57
C LYS A 30 -0.94 19.48 -0.94
N LYS A 31 -2.13 19.14 -1.47
CA LYS A 31 -2.44 19.17 -2.92
C LYS A 31 -2.20 20.51 -3.63
N ARG A 32 -2.21 21.63 -2.89
CA ARG A 32 -1.85 22.98 -3.39
C ARG A 32 -0.37 23.11 -3.77
N TYR A 33 0.49 22.19 -3.31
CA TYR A 33 1.92 22.15 -3.59
C TYR A 33 2.21 20.87 -4.39
N PRO A 34 2.16 20.92 -5.74
CA PRO A 34 2.22 19.71 -6.57
C PRO A 34 3.41 18.80 -6.29
N LYS A 35 4.60 19.35 -6.02
CA LYS A 35 5.79 18.56 -5.68
C LYS A 35 5.62 17.76 -4.38
N MET A 36 5.03 18.37 -3.35
CA MET A 36 4.79 17.70 -2.07
C MET A 36 3.68 16.66 -2.17
N PHE A 37 2.64 16.95 -2.96
CA PHE A 37 1.58 16.01 -3.27
C PHE A 37 2.12 14.77 -3.97
N VAL A 38 2.87 14.96 -5.07
CA VAL A 38 3.49 13.87 -5.83
C VAL A 38 4.44 13.05 -4.97
N SER A 39 5.29 13.70 -4.16
CA SER A 39 6.18 13.00 -3.23
C SER A 39 5.41 12.06 -2.30
N LYS A 40 4.28 12.52 -1.74
CA LYS A 40 3.47 11.70 -0.83
C LYS A 40 2.71 10.57 -1.54
N MET A 41 2.29 10.78 -2.79
CA MET A 41 1.70 9.70 -3.60
C MET A 41 2.74 8.64 -3.95
N ALA A 42 3.98 9.03 -4.23
CA ALA A 42 5.09 8.11 -4.44
C ALA A 42 5.43 7.31 -3.17
N ASP A 43 5.46 7.96 -1.99
CA ASP A 43 5.63 7.26 -0.71
C ASP A 43 4.51 6.22 -0.50
N ALA A 44 3.25 6.57 -0.80
CA ALA A 44 2.13 5.65 -0.71
C ALA A 44 2.24 4.47 -1.68
N ASP A 45 2.76 4.68 -2.89
CA ASP A 45 2.92 3.65 -3.92
C ASP A 45 4.04 2.66 -3.56
N GLY A 46 5.13 3.17 -2.98
CA GLY A 46 6.20 2.34 -2.42
C GLY A 46 5.69 1.42 -1.30
N GLU A 47 4.94 1.97 -0.35
CA GLU A 47 4.33 1.21 0.76
C GLU A 47 3.30 0.17 0.27
N ALA A 48 2.54 0.50 -0.78
CA ALA A 48 1.61 -0.43 -1.42
C ALA A 48 2.35 -1.60 -2.08
N THR A 49 3.48 -1.32 -2.75
CA THR A 49 4.33 -2.34 -3.37
C THR A 49 4.99 -3.23 -2.33
N GLU A 50 5.52 -2.65 -1.25
CA GLU A 50 6.09 -3.41 -0.14
C GLU A 50 5.04 -4.34 0.49
N THR A 51 3.79 -3.85 0.64
CA THR A 51 2.70 -4.68 1.16
C THR A 51 2.45 -5.93 0.29
N GLN A 52 2.52 -5.81 -1.03
CA GLN A 52 2.36 -6.94 -1.94
C GLN A 52 3.46 -7.99 -1.75
N VAL A 53 4.70 -7.57 -1.53
CA VAL A 53 5.81 -8.48 -1.18
C VAL A 53 5.49 -9.24 0.11
N TRP A 54 4.97 -8.55 1.13
CA TRP A 54 4.56 -9.21 2.39
C TRP A 54 3.39 -10.18 2.21
N LEU A 55 2.47 -9.90 1.30
CA LEU A 55 1.38 -10.82 0.95
C LEU A 55 1.91 -12.11 0.32
N ASP A 56 2.92 -12.02 -0.54
CA ASP A 56 3.60 -13.17 -1.12
C ASP A 56 4.30 -14.02 -0.05
N PHE A 57 5.08 -13.39 0.84
CA PHE A 57 5.68 -14.09 1.97
C PHE A 57 4.64 -14.77 2.87
N ALA A 58 3.54 -14.08 3.18
CA ALA A 58 2.48 -14.62 4.02
C ALA A 58 1.79 -15.83 3.36
N ARG A 59 1.63 -15.84 2.03
CA ARG A 59 1.18 -17.02 1.28
C ARG A 59 2.19 -18.15 1.38
N ASP A 60 3.47 -17.88 1.12
CA ASP A 60 4.51 -18.90 1.05
C ASP A 60 4.76 -19.57 2.42
N CYS A 61 4.58 -18.80 3.51
CA CYS A 61 4.61 -19.31 4.87
C CYS A 61 3.29 -19.99 5.32
N GLY A 62 2.27 -20.06 4.44
CA GLY A 62 0.99 -20.71 4.73
C GLY A 62 0.04 -19.91 5.63
N TYR A 63 0.29 -18.61 5.86
CA TYR A 63 -0.60 -17.73 6.62
C TYR A 63 -1.79 -17.22 5.80
N LEU A 64 -1.66 -17.17 4.46
CA LEU A 64 -2.72 -16.79 3.54
C LEU A 64 -3.00 -17.91 2.54
N SER A 65 -4.27 -18.10 2.20
CA SER A 65 -4.61 -18.91 1.04
C SER A 65 -4.21 -18.20 -0.26
N PRO A 66 -3.89 -18.93 -1.34
CA PRO A 66 -3.60 -18.34 -2.64
C PRO A 66 -4.74 -17.42 -3.14
N GLN A 67 -6.00 -17.78 -2.86
CA GLN A 67 -7.16 -16.98 -3.26
C GLN A 67 -7.23 -15.65 -2.51
N LEU A 68 -6.92 -15.66 -1.20
CA LEU A 68 -6.92 -14.46 -0.39
C LEU A 68 -5.73 -13.56 -0.76
N GLN A 69 -4.54 -14.12 -0.95
CA GLN A 69 -3.37 -13.37 -1.43
C GLN A 69 -3.68 -12.70 -2.77
N ALA A 70 -4.18 -13.43 -3.76
CA ALA A 70 -4.52 -12.87 -5.07
C ALA A 70 -5.55 -11.75 -5.00
N LYS A 71 -6.60 -11.92 -4.17
CA LYS A 71 -7.61 -10.87 -3.96
C LYS A 71 -7.02 -9.60 -3.36
N LEU A 72 -6.13 -9.72 -2.37
CA LEU A 72 -5.50 -8.58 -1.72
C LEU A 72 -4.52 -7.88 -2.66
N THR A 73 -3.69 -8.64 -3.38
CA THR A 73 -2.76 -8.12 -4.39
C THR A 73 -3.49 -7.33 -5.46
N ALA A 74 -4.60 -7.86 -6.02
CA ALA A 74 -5.41 -7.14 -7.01
C ALA A 74 -5.95 -5.80 -6.48
N GLY A 75 -6.32 -5.73 -5.19
CA GLY A 75 -6.72 -4.48 -4.55
C GLY A 75 -5.58 -3.46 -4.46
N TYR A 76 -4.37 -3.91 -4.11
CA TYR A 76 -3.19 -3.04 -4.09
C TYR A 76 -2.75 -2.59 -5.49
N GLU A 77 -2.91 -3.43 -6.52
CA GLU A 77 -2.69 -3.02 -7.91
C GLU A 77 -3.66 -1.93 -8.35
N GLU A 78 -4.93 -1.99 -7.91
CA GLU A 78 -5.90 -0.92 -8.16
C GLU A 78 -5.48 0.39 -7.50
N VAL A 79 -5.04 0.32 -6.24
CA VAL A 79 -4.49 1.48 -5.52
C VAL A 79 -3.28 2.04 -6.27
N GLY A 80 -2.34 1.21 -6.72
CA GLY A 80 -1.18 1.64 -7.49
C GLY A 80 -1.57 2.35 -8.79
N ARG A 81 -2.60 1.87 -9.52
CA ARG A 81 -3.13 2.57 -10.70
C ARG A 81 -3.67 3.96 -10.37
N MET A 82 -4.41 4.08 -9.26
CA MET A 82 -4.93 5.38 -8.81
C MET A 82 -3.80 6.34 -8.41
N LEU A 83 -2.81 5.85 -7.65
CA LEU A 83 -1.64 6.62 -7.23
C LEU A 83 -0.81 7.07 -8.44
N GLY A 84 -0.56 6.18 -9.40
CA GLY A 84 0.11 6.52 -10.65
C GLY A 84 -0.64 7.62 -11.44
N GLY A 85 -1.97 7.58 -11.44
CA GLY A 85 -2.79 8.66 -12.00
C GLY A 85 -2.59 10.00 -11.28
N MET A 86 -2.54 9.99 -9.94
CA MET A 86 -2.31 11.19 -9.13
C MET A 86 -0.89 11.75 -9.29
N ILE A 87 0.11 10.88 -9.44
CA ILE A 87 1.52 11.23 -9.67
C ILE A 87 1.71 11.88 -11.04
N ASN A 88 1.10 11.30 -12.08
CA ASN A 88 1.26 11.76 -13.46
C ASN A 88 0.43 13.02 -13.77
N TYR A 89 -0.67 13.23 -13.06
CA TYR A 89 -1.62 14.34 -13.30
C TYR A 89 -2.00 15.09 -12.01
N PRO A 90 -1.04 15.62 -11.23
CA PRO A 90 -1.31 16.30 -9.96
C PRO A 90 -2.14 17.58 -10.12
N GLU A 91 -2.14 18.20 -11.30
CA GLU A 91 -2.94 19.36 -11.66
C GLU A 91 -4.45 19.11 -11.54
N LYS A 92 -4.90 17.86 -11.72
CA LYS A 92 -6.32 17.48 -11.58
C LYS A 92 -6.81 17.52 -10.13
N PHE A 93 -5.91 17.57 -9.16
CA PHE A 93 -6.21 17.48 -7.74
C PHE A 93 -5.91 18.77 -6.97
N SER A 94 -5.27 19.75 -7.60
CA SER A 94 -4.74 20.98 -6.98
C SER A 94 -5.76 22.12 -6.84
N ALA A 95 -7.04 21.88 -7.12
CA ALA A 95 -8.14 22.84 -6.88
C ALA A 95 -8.26 23.26 -5.41
#